data_AF-A0A954EXA7-F1
#
_entry.id   AF-A0A954EXA7-F1
#
_cell.length_a   1.000
_cell.length_b   1.000
_cell.length_c   1.000
_cell.angle_alpha   90.00
_cell.angle_beta   90.00
_cell.angle_gamma   90.00
#
_symmetry.space_group_name_H-M   'P 1'
#
loop_
_entity.id
_entity.type
_entity.pdbx_description
1 polymer ?
#
loop_
_entity_poly.entity_id
_entity_poly.type
_entity_poly.pdbx_seq_one_letter_code
_entity_poly.pdbx_strand_id
1 'polypeptide(L)'
;MSHQNRREINLRSLCAEWHEGDGVDPREDMRPGRRRTKLDRKTQQLSRQIQRTLDQVLSGEVADEFLNGLRVVSMVPIAGGSRFLVTLESDRPIEQVSVSEIEKRLDGWKGTLRREVARSIHRRKTPELEFRIIPRLPENQEPPYGS
;
A
#
# COMPACT_ATOMS: atom_id res chain seq x y z
N MET A 1 25.96 44.18 0.62
CA MET A 1 24.83 43.70 -0.20
C MET A 1 25.07 42.22 -0.53
N SER A 2 24.02 41.41 -0.37
CA SER A 2 23.86 40.01 -0.82
C SER A 2 24.66 38.88 -0.15
N HIS A 3 24.43 38.69 1.16
CA HIS A 3 24.72 37.44 1.89
C HIS A 3 23.54 36.44 1.86
N GLN A 4 22.66 36.51 0.86
CA GLN A 4 21.45 35.67 0.81
C GLN A 4 21.64 34.32 0.10
N ASN A 5 22.71 34.13 -0.68
CA ASN A 5 22.73 33.03 -1.66
C ASN A 5 23.52 31.75 -1.25
N ARG A 6 23.90 31.58 0.03
CA ARG A 6 24.70 30.42 0.49
C ARG A 6 24.07 29.56 1.59
N ARG A 7 22.90 29.96 2.12
CA ARG A 7 22.16 29.19 3.13
C ARG A 7 21.08 28.28 2.55
N GLU A 8 20.53 28.57 1.37
CA GLU A 8 19.50 27.73 0.75
C GLU A 8 20.05 26.38 0.24
N ILE A 9 21.29 26.35 -0.24
CA ILE A 9 21.86 25.16 -0.91
C ILE A 9 22.20 24.04 0.10
N ASN A 10 22.37 24.34 1.38
CA ASN A 10 22.67 23.33 2.42
C ASN A 10 21.43 22.77 3.15
N LEU A 11 20.26 23.40 3.05
CA LEU A 11 19.04 22.91 3.72
C LEU A 11 18.30 21.83 2.92
N ARG A 12 18.51 21.76 1.59
CA ARG A 12 17.92 20.72 0.75
C ARG A 12 18.65 19.38 0.81
N SER A 13 19.90 19.33 1.29
CA SER A 13 20.66 18.06 1.41
C SER A 13 20.54 17.40 2.79
N LEU A 14 19.89 18.07 3.76
CA LEU A 14 19.72 17.57 5.14
C LEU A 14 18.29 17.10 5.44
N CYS A 15 17.34 17.34 4.53
CA CYS A 15 15.96 16.89 4.66
C CYS A 15 15.67 15.86 3.57
N ALA A 16 15.34 14.63 3.98
CA ALA A 16 15.10 13.53 3.05
C ALA A 16 13.90 13.80 2.12
N GLU A 17 12.89 14.56 2.56
CA GLU A 17 11.73 14.99 1.77
C GLU A 17 11.00 16.13 2.52
N TRP A 18 10.83 17.30 1.89
CA TRP A 18 9.95 18.35 2.41
C TRP A 18 8.51 17.85 2.38
N HIS A 19 7.86 17.75 3.53
CA HIS A 19 6.43 17.42 3.60
C HIS A 19 5.61 18.71 3.68
N GLU A 20 4.45 18.75 3.01
CA GLU A 20 3.51 19.89 2.97
C GLU A 20 2.95 20.31 4.35
N GLY A 21 3.38 19.66 5.43
CA GLY A 21 3.05 19.97 6.82
C GLY A 21 4.15 20.73 7.58
N ASP A 22 5.37 20.85 7.01
CA ASP A 22 6.46 21.59 7.63
C ASP A 22 6.19 23.10 7.55
N GLY A 23 6.00 23.74 8.71
CA GLY A 23 5.71 25.17 8.82
C GLY A 23 4.23 25.54 8.90
N VAL A 24 3.30 24.59 9.10
CA VAL A 24 1.89 24.90 9.35
C VAL A 24 1.70 25.43 10.78
N ASP A 25 1.15 26.64 10.91
CA ASP A 25 0.77 27.22 12.20
C ASP A 25 -0.25 26.30 12.91
N PRO A 26 -0.03 25.90 14.18
CA PRO A 26 -0.96 25.08 14.96
C PRO A 26 -2.42 25.56 14.93
N ARG A 27 -2.65 26.87 14.80
CA ARG A 27 -3.99 27.48 14.73
C ARG A 27 -4.70 27.17 13.41
N GLU A 28 -3.97 27.11 12.30
CA GLU A 28 -4.50 26.70 10.98
C GLU A 28 -4.84 25.20 10.95
N ASP A 29 -4.09 24.40 11.70
CA ASP A 29 -4.28 22.95 11.86
C ASP A 29 -5.57 22.60 12.65
N MET A 30 -6.13 23.54 13.40
CA MET A 30 -7.38 23.34 14.15
C MET A 30 -8.65 23.55 13.31
N ARG A 31 -8.54 24.10 12.09
CA ARG A 31 -9.71 24.33 11.22
C ARG A 31 -10.34 23.00 10.78
N PRO A 32 -11.66 22.82 10.92
CA PRO A 32 -12.33 21.54 10.70
C PRO A 32 -12.16 20.97 9.28
N GLY A 33 -12.13 21.83 8.25
CA GLY A 33 -11.89 21.42 6.86
C GLY A 33 -10.47 20.89 6.61
N ARG A 34 -9.44 21.54 7.18
CA ARG A 34 -8.03 21.15 7.02
C ARG A 34 -7.72 19.84 7.75
N ARG A 35 -8.38 19.59 8.90
CA ARG A 35 -8.28 18.32 9.64
C ARG A 35 -8.76 17.12 8.82
N ARG A 36 -9.88 17.25 8.10
CA ARG A 36 -10.40 16.17 7.25
C ARG A 36 -9.44 15.83 6.13
N THR A 37 -8.99 16.85 5.39
CA THR A 37 -8.00 16.67 4.31
C THR A 37 -6.68 16.06 4.81
N LYS A 38 -6.21 16.45 6.00
CA LYS A 38 -5.01 15.88 6.63
C LYS A 38 -5.21 14.40 7.02
N LEU A 39 -6.39 14.03 7.53
CA LEU A 39 -6.72 12.65 7.86
C LEU A 39 -6.77 11.77 6.60
N ASP A 40 -7.40 12.29 5.53
CA ASP A 40 -7.48 11.59 4.23
C ASP A 40 -6.08 11.39 3.64
N ARG A 41 -5.23 12.43 3.67
CA ARG A 41 -3.82 12.34 3.23
C ARG A 41 -3.02 11.33 4.04
N LYS A 42 -3.12 11.36 5.38
CA LYS A 42 -2.46 10.37 6.25
C LYS A 42 -2.94 8.95 5.97
N THR A 43 -4.22 8.77 5.69
CA THR A 43 -4.78 7.47 5.32
C THR A 43 -4.22 7.00 3.98
N GLN A 44 -4.11 7.88 2.99
CA GLN A 44 -3.49 7.56 1.69
C GLN A 44 -2.00 7.22 1.82
N GLN A 45 -1.25 7.98 2.62
CA GLN A 45 0.16 7.68 2.91
C GLN A 45 0.30 6.31 3.56
N LEU A 46 -0.56 6.01 4.54
CA LEU A 46 -0.60 4.71 5.20
C LEU A 46 -0.93 3.59 4.21
N SER A 47 -1.93 3.76 3.31
CA SER A 47 -2.23 2.79 2.26
C SER A 47 -1.00 2.46 1.42
N ARG A 48 -0.28 3.49 0.94
CA ARG A 48 0.92 3.31 0.12
C ARG A 48 2.02 2.58 0.88
N GLN A 49 2.20 2.88 2.17
CA GLN A 49 3.21 2.25 3.01
C GLN A 49 2.89 0.76 3.25
N ILE A 50 1.63 0.44 3.55
CA ILE A 50 1.17 -0.94 3.72
C ILE A 50 1.31 -1.70 2.39
N GLN A 51 0.88 -1.10 1.28
CA GLN A 51 0.99 -1.71 -0.05
C GLN A 51 2.45 -2.07 -0.38
N ARG A 52 3.39 -1.13 -0.23
CA ARG A 52 4.82 -1.39 -0.45
C ARG A 52 5.34 -2.55 0.40
N THR A 53 4.91 -2.61 1.67
CA THR A 53 5.32 -3.68 2.58
C THR A 53 4.79 -5.03 2.11
N LEU A 54 3.51 -5.10 1.74
CA LEU A 54 2.90 -6.33 1.26
C LEU A 54 3.52 -6.79 -0.07
N ASP A 55 3.76 -5.88 -1.01
CA ASP A 55 4.44 -6.20 -2.28
C ASP A 55 5.84 -6.79 -2.04
N GLN A 56 6.61 -6.22 -1.11
CA GLN A 56 7.94 -6.73 -0.75
C GLN A 56 7.88 -8.14 -0.15
N VAL A 57 6.97 -8.36 0.82
CA VAL A 57 6.84 -9.65 1.48
C VAL A 57 6.38 -10.73 0.50
N LEU A 58 5.36 -10.42 -0.31
CA LEU A 58 4.80 -11.35 -1.31
C LEU A 58 5.78 -11.66 -2.46
N SER A 59 6.70 -10.74 -2.78
CA SER A 59 7.67 -10.94 -3.88
C SER A 59 8.90 -11.77 -3.50
N GLY A 60 9.15 -12.08 -2.23
CA GLY A 60 10.39 -12.77 -1.88
C GLY A 60 10.59 -13.26 -0.45
N GLU A 61 9.78 -12.83 0.52
CA GLU A 61 9.92 -13.30 1.92
C GLU A 61 9.00 -14.48 2.25
N VAL A 62 8.00 -14.73 1.40
CA VAL A 62 7.06 -15.84 1.57
C VAL A 62 7.60 -17.10 0.87
N ALA A 63 7.88 -18.14 1.65
CA ALA A 63 8.34 -19.44 1.14
C ALA A 63 7.20 -20.34 0.58
N ASP A 64 5.96 -19.84 0.54
CA ASP A 64 4.82 -20.58 0.02
C ASP A 64 4.65 -20.31 -1.48
N GLU A 65 4.75 -21.36 -2.29
CA GLU A 65 4.64 -21.29 -3.75
C GLU A 65 3.30 -20.75 -4.23
N PHE A 66 2.20 -20.94 -3.48
CA PHE A 66 0.88 -20.40 -3.87
C PHE A 66 0.74 -18.91 -3.62
N LEU A 67 1.53 -18.37 -2.69
CA LEU A 67 1.56 -16.95 -2.38
C LEU A 67 2.61 -16.22 -3.22
N ASN A 68 3.65 -16.95 -3.65
CA ASN A 68 4.64 -16.48 -4.60
C ASN A 68 3.97 -16.25 -5.97
N GLY A 69 4.08 -15.03 -6.49
CA GLY A 69 3.38 -14.60 -7.71
C GLY A 69 2.08 -13.82 -7.47
N LEU A 70 1.67 -13.59 -6.22
CA LEU A 70 0.60 -12.65 -5.90
C LEU A 70 1.14 -11.21 -5.87
N ARG A 71 0.41 -10.30 -6.53
CA ARG A 71 0.69 -8.86 -6.51
C ARG A 71 -0.47 -8.07 -5.95
N VAL A 72 -0.20 -6.98 -5.23
CA VAL A 72 -1.25 -6.07 -4.78
C VAL A 72 -1.68 -5.18 -5.93
N VAL A 73 -2.94 -5.31 -6.38
CA VAL A 73 -3.52 -4.47 -7.44
C VAL A 73 -4.27 -3.29 -6.87
N SER A 74 -4.91 -3.47 -5.71
CA SER A 74 -5.66 -2.39 -5.06
C SER A 74 -5.58 -2.49 -3.54
N MET A 75 -5.61 -1.33 -2.89
CA MET A 75 -5.72 -1.23 -1.45
C MET A 75 -6.69 -0.12 -1.05
N VAL A 76 -7.81 -0.51 -0.46
CA VAL A 76 -8.89 0.40 -0.09
C VAL A 76 -8.98 0.51 1.44
N PRO A 77 -8.78 1.71 2.01
CA PRO A 77 -8.98 1.91 3.44
C PRO A 77 -10.46 1.85 3.80
N ILE A 78 -10.77 1.12 4.87
CA ILE A 78 -12.11 1.02 5.45
C ILE A 78 -12.07 1.64 6.85
N ALA A 79 -13.17 2.32 7.22
CA ALA A 79 -13.35 2.96 8.53
C ALA A 79 -12.16 3.86 8.95
N GLY A 80 -11.70 4.71 8.02
CA GLY A 80 -10.60 5.65 8.29
C GLY A 80 -9.23 4.97 8.51
N GLY A 81 -9.03 3.79 7.90
CA GLY A 81 -7.74 3.07 7.92
C GLY A 81 -7.52 2.19 9.14
N SER A 82 -8.58 1.81 9.87
CA SER A 82 -8.48 0.72 10.86
C SER A 82 -8.50 -0.66 10.20
N ARG A 83 -9.09 -0.75 9.01
CA ARG A 83 -9.16 -1.96 8.19
C ARG A 83 -8.79 -1.61 6.75
N PHE A 84 -8.26 -2.58 6.01
CA PHE A 84 -7.94 -2.41 4.60
C PHE A 84 -8.45 -3.63 3.83
N LEU A 85 -9.15 -3.37 2.73
CA LEU A 85 -9.41 -4.37 1.71
C LEU A 85 -8.24 -4.36 0.73
N VAL A 86 -7.55 -5.48 0.66
CA VAL A 86 -6.39 -5.71 -0.20
C VAL A 86 -6.84 -6.61 -1.34
N THR A 87 -6.79 -6.09 -2.56
CA THR A 87 -7.05 -6.88 -3.77
C THR A 87 -5.74 -7.41 -4.30
N LEU A 88 -5.61 -8.73 -4.33
CA LEU A 88 -4.46 -9.44 -4.85
C LEU A 88 -4.81 -10.07 -6.18
N GLU A 89 -3.87 -10.01 -7.12
CA GLU A 89 -3.97 -10.72 -8.38
C GLU A 89 -2.88 -11.77 -8.47
N SER A 90 -3.23 -12.96 -8.96
CA SER A 90 -2.24 -13.99 -9.26
C SER A 90 -1.69 -13.78 -10.67
N ASP A 91 -0.37 -13.90 -10.82
CA ASP A 91 0.31 -13.93 -12.10
C ASP A 91 -0.02 -15.17 -12.94
N ARG A 92 -0.49 -16.25 -12.28
CA ARG A 92 -0.87 -17.52 -12.91
C ARG A 92 -2.22 -17.42 -13.62
N PRO A 93 -2.41 -18.16 -14.73
CA PRO A 93 -3.70 -18.27 -15.41
C PRO A 93 -4.80 -18.83 -14.50
N ILE A 94 -6.05 -18.40 -14.71
CA ILE A 94 -7.20 -18.84 -13.92
C ILE A 94 -7.37 -20.37 -13.88
N GLU A 95 -6.95 -21.08 -14.93
CA GLU A 95 -7.02 -22.54 -15.02
C GLU A 95 -6.06 -23.25 -14.07
N GLN A 96 -5.00 -22.55 -13.62
CA GLN A 96 -3.97 -23.07 -12.71
C GLN A 96 -4.13 -22.53 -11.29
N VAL A 97 -5.09 -21.64 -11.05
CA VAL A 97 -5.29 -20.95 -9.77
C VAL A 97 -6.53 -21.47 -9.06
N SER A 98 -6.33 -22.16 -7.95
CA SER A 98 -7.40 -22.43 -7.00
C SER A 98 -7.52 -21.28 -6.01
N VAL A 99 -8.49 -20.39 -6.23
CA VAL A 99 -8.75 -19.22 -5.36
C VAL A 99 -8.94 -19.65 -3.89
N SER A 100 -9.67 -20.74 -3.66
CA SER A 100 -9.94 -21.25 -2.31
C SER A 100 -8.68 -21.78 -1.60
N GLU A 101 -7.74 -22.41 -2.32
CA GLU A 101 -6.47 -22.82 -1.74
C GLU A 101 -5.60 -21.61 -1.41
N ILE A 102 -5.53 -20.61 -2.31
CA ILE A 102 -4.82 -19.35 -2.02
C ILE A 102 -5.41 -18.68 -0.78
N GLU A 103 -6.73 -18.52 -0.70
CA GLU A 103 -7.40 -17.93 0.46
C GLU A 103 -7.04 -18.65 1.77
N LYS A 104 -7.06 -19.99 1.76
CA LYS A 104 -6.71 -20.81 2.93
C LYS A 104 -5.25 -20.62 3.34
N ARG A 105 -4.31 -20.62 2.38
CA ARG A 105 -2.89 -20.36 2.64
C ARG A 105 -2.68 -18.96 3.19
N LEU A 106 -3.35 -17.99 2.61
CA LEU A 106 -3.22 -16.58 2.96
C LEU A 106 -3.77 -16.29 4.36
N ASP A 107 -4.81 -17.02 4.79
CA ASP A 107 -5.28 -16.95 6.18
C ASP A 107 -4.22 -17.45 7.18
N GLY A 108 -3.50 -18.53 6.83
CA GLY A 108 -2.34 -19.00 7.63
C GLY A 108 -1.20 -17.98 7.72
N TRP A 109 -0.97 -17.20 6.67
CA TRP A 109 0.06 -16.17 6.62
C TRP A 109 -0.39 -14.79 7.14
N LYS A 110 -1.69 -14.59 7.37
CA LYS A 110 -2.28 -13.32 7.79
C LYS A 110 -1.63 -12.74 9.04
N GLY A 111 -1.26 -13.58 10.00
CA GLY A 111 -0.54 -13.17 11.21
C GLY A 111 0.84 -12.58 10.89
N THR A 112 1.60 -13.26 10.04
CA THR A 112 2.94 -12.83 9.59
C THR A 112 2.85 -11.56 8.76
N LEU A 113 1.93 -11.49 7.79
CA LEU A 113 1.71 -10.29 6.97
C LEU A 113 1.34 -9.08 7.84
N ARG A 114 0.46 -9.27 8.82
CA ARG A 114 0.13 -8.21 9.79
C ARG A 114 1.32 -7.82 10.65
N ARG A 115 2.18 -8.75 11.03
CA ARG A 115 3.39 -8.45 11.79
C ARG A 115 4.36 -7.59 10.98
N GLU A 116 4.60 -7.92 9.71
CA GLU A 116 5.49 -7.13 8.86
C GLU A 116 4.90 -5.73 8.60
N VAL A 117 3.60 -5.63 8.35
CA VAL A 117 2.91 -4.33 8.29
C VAL A 117 3.03 -3.56 9.60
N ALA A 118 2.90 -4.22 10.76
CA ALA A 118 3.05 -3.55 12.06
C ALA A 118 4.44 -2.95 12.24
N ARG A 119 5.48 -3.64 11.74
CA ARG A 119 6.87 -3.19 11.81
C ARG A 119 7.15 -2.02 10.88
N SER A 120 6.46 -1.96 9.74
CA SER A 120 6.70 -0.92 8.74
C SER A 120 5.98 0.39 9.05
N ILE A 121 4.91 0.40 9.86
CA ILE A 121 4.08 1.60 10.11
C ILE A 121 4.28 2.22 11.49
N HIS A 122 4.16 3.55 11.58
CA HIS A 122 4.24 4.30 12.84
C HIS A 122 2.84 4.51 13.47
N ARG A 123 2.14 3.41 13.80
CA ARG A 123 0.80 3.48 14.40
C ARG A 123 0.66 2.57 15.62
N ARG A 124 -0.05 3.06 16.64
CA ARG A 124 -0.33 2.30 17.87
C ARG A 124 -1.08 0.98 17.63
N LYS A 125 -1.94 0.91 16.60
CA LYS A 125 -2.72 -0.30 16.27
C LYS A 125 -2.49 -0.68 14.81
N THR A 126 -2.02 -1.91 14.61
CA THR A 126 -1.89 -2.53 13.30
C THR A 126 -3.27 -2.71 12.67
N PRO A 127 -3.50 -2.22 11.45
CA PRO A 127 -4.77 -2.40 10.76
C PRO A 127 -5.12 -3.88 10.55
N GLU A 128 -6.40 -4.16 10.42
CA GLU A 128 -6.85 -5.47 9.93
C GLU A 128 -6.75 -5.49 8.40
N LEU A 129 -6.29 -6.63 7.87
CA LEU A 129 -6.18 -6.85 6.43
C LEU A 129 -7.24 -7.88 6.04
N GLU A 130 -8.07 -7.49 5.07
CA GLU A 130 -9.02 -8.36 4.41
C GLU A 130 -8.54 -8.55 2.98
N PHE A 131 -8.50 -9.80 2.51
CA PHE A 131 -7.90 -10.13 1.23
C PHE A 131 -8.97 -10.60 0.27
N ARG A 132 -8.90 -10.09 -0.96
CA ARG A 132 -9.72 -10.52 -2.09
C ARG A 132 -8.80 -10.89 -3.22
N ILE A 133 -8.95 -12.10 -3.75
CA ILE A 133 -8.14 -12.60 -4.84
C ILE A 133 -8.92 -12.41 -6.13
N ILE A 134 -8.27 -11.86 -7.15
CA ILE A 134 -8.77 -11.85 -8.52
C ILE A 134 -7.84 -12.72 -9.38
N PRO A 135 -8.36 -13.70 -10.13
CA PRO A 135 -7.56 -14.42 -11.09
C PRO A 135 -7.24 -13.52 -12.28
N ARG A 136 -6.07 -13.71 -12.89
CA ARG A 136 -5.77 -13.07 -14.17
C ARG A 136 -6.59 -13.75 -15.26
N LEU A 137 -7.46 -12.97 -15.92
CA LEU A 137 -8.16 -13.43 -17.11
C LEU A 137 -7.13 -13.63 -18.24
N PRO A 138 -7.25 -14.69 -19.05
CA PRO A 138 -6.46 -14.79 -20.27
C PRO A 138 -6.79 -13.57 -21.14
N GLU A 139 -5.76 -12.79 -21.46
CA GLU A 139 -5.86 -11.67 -22.38
C GLU A 139 -6.24 -12.28 -23.74
N ASN A 140 -7.48 -12.06 -24.16
CA ASN A 140 -8.07 -12.70 -25.34
C ASN A 140 -7.10 -12.64 -26.53
N GLN A 141 -6.67 -13.81 -27.00
CA GLN A 141 -6.09 -13.97 -28.32
C GLN A 141 -7.08 -13.37 -29.34
N GLU A 142 -6.57 -12.54 -30.25
CA GLU A 142 -7.31 -11.79 -31.26
C GLU A 142 -8.44 -12.62 -31.90
N PRO A 143 -9.64 -12.05 -32.14
CA PRO A 143 -10.66 -12.76 -32.91
C PRO A 143 -10.13 -13.02 -34.34
N PRO A 144 -10.04 -14.27 -34.81
CA PRO A 144 -9.67 -14.56 -36.19
C PRO A 144 -10.91 -14.36 -37.08
N TYR A 145 -11.29 -13.10 -37.30
CA TYR A 145 -12.28 -12.75 -38.31
C TYR A 145 -11.74 -11.65 -39.20
N GLY A 146 -10.74 -12.02 -40.00
CA GLY A 146 -10.59 -11.49 -41.34
C GLY A 146 -11.31 -12.43 -42.31
N SER A 147 -12.41 -11.96 -42.88
CA SER A 147 -13.00 -12.47 -44.13
C SER A 147 -13.56 -11.28 -44.90
#